data_AF-A0A6G0PZY3-F1
#
_entry.id   AF-A0A6G0PZY3-F1
#
_cell.length_a   1.000
_cell.length_b   1.000
_cell.length_c   1.000
_cell.angle_alpha   90.00
_cell.angle_beta   90.00
_cell.angle_gamma   90.00
#
_symmetry.space_group_name_H-M   'P 1'
#
loop_
_entity.id
_entity.type
_entity.pdbx_description
1 polymer ?
#
loop_
_entity_poly.entity_id
_entity_poly.type
_entity_poly.pdbx_seq_one_letter_code
_entity_poly.pdbx_strand_id
1 'polypeptide(L)'
;MYKYVLEHENITPNHVVISGDSAGGEMCITNCMRLRKESPELQPVAALCYSPVVDFSETGNDEKTPYCILAANFADSCLATYTRNVTDPEERRLVSPINHSLR
;
A
#
# COMPACT_ATOMS: atom_id res chain seq x y z
N MET A 1 -10.37 -10.89 -1.88
CA MET A 1 -10.45 -11.04 -0.43
C MET A 1 -11.47 -10.09 0.18
N TYR A 2 -11.30 -8.76 0.10
CA TYR A 2 -12.25 -7.82 0.72
C TYR A 2 -13.72 -8.05 0.35
N LYS A 3 -14.05 -8.12 -0.96
CA LYS A 3 -15.42 -8.44 -1.42
C LYS A 3 -15.94 -9.80 -0.91
N TYR A 4 -15.06 -10.80 -0.80
CA TYR A 4 -15.42 -12.10 -0.26
C TYR A 4 -15.87 -11.99 1.20
N VAL A 5 -15.16 -11.21 2.03
CA VAL A 5 -15.56 -10.95 3.42
C VAL A 5 -16.94 -10.29 3.48
N LEU A 6 -17.19 -9.29 2.63
CA LEU A 6 -18.49 -8.61 2.62
C LEU A 6 -19.63 -9.56 2.20
N GLU A 7 -19.41 -10.33 1.14
CA GLU A 7 -20.45 -11.15 0.50
C GLU A 7 -20.71 -12.47 1.23
N HIS A 8 -19.67 -13.14 1.73
CA HIS A 8 -19.76 -14.49 2.29
C HIS A 8 -19.75 -14.53 3.81
N GLU A 9 -19.08 -13.58 4.47
CA GLU A 9 -19.13 -13.47 5.94
C GLU A 9 -20.26 -12.55 6.41
N ASN A 10 -21.00 -11.94 5.47
CA ASN A 10 -22.13 -11.05 5.72
C ASN A 10 -21.78 -9.88 6.67
N ILE A 11 -20.59 -9.30 6.48
CA ILE A 11 -20.08 -8.16 7.26
C ILE A 11 -20.24 -6.88 6.43
N THR A 12 -20.78 -5.83 7.04
CA THR A 12 -20.92 -4.54 6.34
C THR A 12 -19.58 -3.78 6.30
N PRO A 13 -19.29 -2.97 5.27
CA PRO A 13 -18.01 -2.26 5.13
C PRO A 13 -17.59 -1.44 6.38
N ASN A 14 -18.55 -0.78 7.03
CA ASN A 14 -18.31 0.01 8.25
C ASN A 14 -17.99 -0.82 9.52
N HIS A 15 -17.94 -2.16 9.42
CA HIS A 15 -17.44 -3.07 10.46
C HIS A 15 -16.11 -3.74 10.06
N VAL A 16 -15.51 -3.34 8.94
CA VAL A 16 -14.23 -3.89 8.47
C VAL A 16 -13.11 -2.89 8.65
N VAL A 17 -12.04 -3.33 9.31
CA VAL A 17 -10.73 -2.66 9.28
C VAL A 17 -9.82 -3.45 8.35
N ILE A 18 -9.18 -2.78 7.40
CA ILE A 18 -8.12 -3.40 6.58
C ILE A 18 -6.78 -3.07 7.23
N SER A 19 -6.01 -4.09 7.60
CA SER A 19 -4.72 -3.89 8.28
C SER A 19 -3.58 -4.66 7.63
N GLY A 20 -2.38 -4.10 7.72
CA GLY A 20 -1.16 -4.73 7.21
C GLY A 20 0.10 -3.97 7.61
N ASP A 21 1.24 -4.64 7.49
CA ASP A 21 2.57 -4.13 7.80
C ASP A 21 3.43 -4.01 6.53
N SER A 22 4.40 -3.09 6.52
CA SER A 22 5.35 -2.93 5.41
C SER A 22 4.64 -2.79 4.05
N ALA A 23 4.89 -3.71 3.10
CA ALA A 23 4.17 -3.79 1.82
C ALA A 23 2.67 -4.11 1.99
N GLY A 24 2.27 -4.84 3.03
CA GLY A 24 0.86 -5.02 3.38
C GLY A 24 0.19 -3.71 3.82
N GLY A 25 0.92 -2.84 4.52
CA GLY A 25 0.44 -1.50 4.90
C GLY A 25 0.24 -0.60 3.67
N GLU A 26 1.16 -0.66 2.71
CA GLU A 26 1.02 -0.06 1.38
C GLU A 26 -0.29 -0.50 0.70
N MET A 27 -0.52 -1.82 0.63
CA MET A 27 -1.72 -2.40 0.03
C MET A 27 -3.02 -1.98 0.72
N CYS A 28 -2.98 -1.72 2.04
CA CYS A 28 -4.15 -1.20 2.76
C CYS A 28 -4.51 0.21 2.27
N ILE A 29 -3.50 1.08 2.14
CA ILE A 29 -3.67 2.46 1.69
C ILE A 29 -4.16 2.47 0.24
N THR A 30 -3.52 1.71 -0.66
CA THR A 30 -3.90 1.68 -2.08
C THR A 30 -5.26 1.04 -2.32
N ASN A 31 -5.65 0.03 -1.55
CA ASN A 31 -7.02 -0.48 -1.60
C ASN A 31 -8.05 0.58 -1.19
N CYS A 32 -7.79 1.37 -0.14
CA CYS A 32 -8.70 2.45 0.25
C CYS A 32 -8.80 3.51 -0.86
N MET A 33 -7.68 3.90 -1.47
CA MET A 33 -7.69 4.83 -2.61
C MET A 33 -8.48 4.28 -3.80
N ARG A 34 -8.28 3.00 -4.14
CA ARG A 34 -8.99 2.35 -5.24
C ARG A 34 -10.49 2.26 -4.98
N LEU A 35 -10.89 1.83 -3.78
CA LEU A 35 -12.29 1.77 -3.37
C LEU A 35 -12.94 3.15 -3.39
N ARG A 36 -12.25 4.21 -2.93
CA ARG A 36 -12.78 5.58 -2.98
C ARG A 36 -13.11 6.01 -4.41
N LYS A 37 -12.28 5.62 -5.38
CA LYS A 37 -12.46 5.96 -6.80
C LYS A 37 -13.52 5.10 -7.48
N GLU A 38 -13.52 3.79 -7.24
CA GLU A 38 -14.29 2.82 -8.01
C GLU A 38 -15.60 2.37 -7.34
N SER A 39 -15.65 2.38 -6.00
CA SER A 39 -16.76 1.81 -5.20
C SER A 39 -16.80 2.45 -3.80
N PRO A 40 -17.07 3.76 -3.69
CA PRO A 40 -16.97 4.51 -2.43
C PRO A 40 -17.89 3.98 -1.32
N GLU A 41 -19.02 3.37 -1.67
CA GLU A 41 -19.94 2.70 -0.75
C GLU A 41 -19.32 1.48 -0.04
N LEU A 42 -18.24 0.94 -0.60
CA LEU A 42 -17.49 -0.18 -0.04
C LEU A 42 -16.29 0.27 0.79
N GLN A 43 -16.19 1.54 1.21
CA GLN A 43 -15.10 1.97 2.08
C GLN A 43 -15.11 1.20 3.42
N PRO A 44 -13.96 0.63 3.84
CA PRO A 44 -13.83 0.11 5.21
C PRO A 44 -13.94 1.25 6.22
N VAL A 45 -14.20 0.93 7.49
CA VAL A 45 -14.26 1.95 8.55
C VAL A 45 -12.90 2.60 8.79
N ALA A 46 -11.82 1.84 8.61
CA ALA A 46 -10.45 2.32 8.75
C ALA A 46 -9.45 1.43 8.01
N ALA A 47 -8.28 1.99 7.74
CA ALA A 47 -7.07 1.26 7.42
C ALA A 47 -6.06 1.42 8.56
N LEU A 48 -5.49 0.30 9.03
CA LEU A 48 -4.49 0.29 10.09
C LEU A 48 -3.16 -0.21 9.53
N CYS A 49 -2.20 0.70 9.38
CA CYS A 49 -0.97 0.45 8.63
C CYS A 49 0.25 0.51 9.56
N TYR A 50 1.03 -0.57 9.62
CA TYR A 50 2.23 -0.65 10.45
C TYR A 50 3.49 -0.50 9.59
N SER A 51 4.29 0.53 9.84
CA SER A 51 5.51 0.83 9.08
C SER A 51 5.33 0.69 7.54
N PRO A 52 4.32 1.35 6.94
CA PRO A 52 3.96 1.11 5.55
C PRO A 52 5.04 1.61 4.59
N VAL A 53 5.24 0.88 3.49
CA VAL A 53 6.09 1.34 2.38
C VAL A 53 5.28 2.30 1.50
N VAL A 54 5.53 3.60 1.58
CA VAL A 54 4.69 4.62 0.90
C VAL A 54 5.40 5.36 -0.22
N ASP A 55 6.73 5.34 -0.24
CA ASP A 55 7.58 6.00 -1.24
C ASP A 55 8.48 4.96 -1.90
N PHE A 56 8.29 4.71 -3.18
CA PHE A 56 9.11 3.73 -3.92
C PHE A 56 10.33 4.36 -4.58
N SER A 57 10.51 5.68 -4.44
CA SER A 57 11.67 6.41 -4.96
C SER A 57 12.80 6.52 -3.93
N GLU A 58 12.49 6.32 -2.65
CA GLU A 58 13.49 6.27 -1.59
C GLU A 58 14.33 4.98 -1.70
N THR A 59 15.63 5.14 -1.91
CA THR A 59 16.59 4.04 -2.08
C THR A 59 17.87 4.28 -1.27
N GLY A 60 18.64 3.22 -0.98
CA GLY A 60 19.94 3.36 -0.31
C GLY A 60 19.89 3.88 1.14
N ASN A 61 18.86 3.52 1.91
CA ASN A 61 18.57 4.12 3.22
C ASN A 61 19.35 3.55 4.42
N ASP A 62 20.36 2.70 4.19
CA ASP A 62 21.12 2.03 5.25
C ASP A 62 21.83 3.04 6.17
N GLU A 63 22.38 4.14 5.63
CA GLU A 63 23.02 5.19 6.44
C GLU A 63 22.04 5.95 7.33
N LYS A 64 20.80 6.17 6.85
CA LYS A 64 19.77 6.86 7.64
C LYS A 64 19.17 5.97 8.72
N THR A 65 19.19 4.65 8.50
CA THR A 65 18.56 3.66 9.37
C THR A 65 19.52 2.50 9.69
N PRO A 66 20.64 2.78 10.39
CA PRO A 66 21.76 1.84 10.52
C PRO A 66 21.44 0.57 11.34
N TYR A 67 20.29 0.55 12.02
CA TYR A 67 19.80 -0.60 12.79
C TYR A 67 18.52 -1.20 12.20
N CYS A 68 18.16 -0.82 10.96
CA CYS A 68 17.05 -1.43 10.27
C CYS A 68 17.37 -2.90 9.97
N ILE A 69 16.47 -3.81 10.35
CA ILE A 69 16.60 -5.23 10.01
C ILE A 69 16.40 -5.50 8.51
N LEU A 70 15.82 -4.53 7.79
CA LEU A 70 15.59 -4.57 6.35
C LEU A 70 16.70 -3.77 5.66
N ALA A 71 17.67 -4.47 5.09
CA ALA A 71 18.74 -3.85 4.31
C ALA A 71 18.16 -3.10 3.10
N ALA A 72 18.67 -1.89 2.82
CA ALA A 72 18.17 -1.04 1.75
C ALA A 72 18.27 -1.74 0.39
N ASN A 73 19.38 -2.44 0.12
CA ASN A 73 19.55 -3.17 -1.15
C ASN A 73 18.47 -4.23 -1.41
N PHE A 74 17.94 -4.85 -0.35
CA PHE A 74 16.86 -5.83 -0.43
C PHE A 74 15.53 -5.12 -0.73
N ALA A 75 15.22 -4.04 -0.01
CA ALA A 75 14.03 -3.22 -0.26
C ALA A 75 14.02 -2.67 -1.70
N ASP A 76 15.15 -2.12 -2.15
CA ASP A 76 15.34 -1.58 -3.50
C ASP A 76 15.11 -2.65 -4.58
N SER A 77 15.63 -3.86 -4.35
CA SER A 77 15.43 -5.01 -5.26
C SER A 77 13.98 -5.48 -5.31
N CYS A 78 13.29 -5.51 -4.17
CA CYS A 78 11.86 -5.82 -4.10
C CYS A 78 11.03 -4.80 -4.87
N LEU A 79 11.28 -3.50 -4.68
CA LEU A 79 10.57 -2.43 -5.39
C LEU A 79 10.83 -2.46 -6.89
N ALA A 80 12.08 -2.68 -7.31
CA ALA A 80 12.45 -2.83 -8.71
C ALA A 80 11.71 -4.02 -9.36
N THR A 81 11.60 -5.14 -8.64
CA THR A 81 10.88 -6.33 -9.11
C THR A 81 9.38 -6.08 -9.17
N TYR A 82 8.78 -5.48 -8.14
CA TYR A 82 7.35 -5.20 -8.06
C TYR A 82 6.86 -4.29 -9.19
N THR A 83 7.67 -3.28 -9.51
CA THR A 83 7.36 -2.28 -10.54
C THR A 83 7.92 -2.63 -11.92
N ARG A 84 8.51 -3.83 -12.12
CA ARG A 84 9.26 -4.17 -13.34
C ARG A 84 8.47 -3.99 -14.64
N ASN A 85 7.15 -4.17 -14.59
CA ASN A 85 6.27 -4.11 -15.75
C ASN A 85 5.66 -2.71 -15.98
N VAL A 86 5.87 -1.76 -15.07
CA VAL A 86 5.38 -0.38 -15.18
C VAL A 86 6.50 0.47 -15.78
N THR A 87 6.44 0.64 -17.10
CA THR A 87 7.48 1.32 -17.88
C THR A 87 7.22 2.80 -18.08
N ASP A 88 5.95 3.24 -18.03
CA ASP A 88 5.62 4.66 -18.11
C ASP A 88 6.07 5.38 -16.82
N PRO A 89 6.86 6.47 -16.92
CA PRO A 89 7.37 7.16 -15.73
C PRO A 89 6.30 7.75 -14.82
N GLU A 90 5.20 8.27 -15.37
CA GLU A 90 4.12 8.85 -14.56
C GLU A 90 3.29 7.76 -13.90
N GLU A 91 2.95 6.70 -14.62
CA GLU A 91 2.30 5.52 -14.03
C GLU A 91 3.17 4.93 -12.91
N ARG A 92 4.48 4.82 -13.12
CA ARG A 92 5.44 4.32 -12.14
C ARG A 92 5.49 5.20 -10.90
N ARG A 93 5.50 6.53 -11.06
CA ARG A 93 5.45 7.50 -9.95
C ARG A 93 4.14 7.35 -9.15
N LEU A 94 3.03 7.15 -9.85
CA LEU A 94 1.72 6.96 -9.25
C LEU A 94 1.52 5.57 -8.62
N VAL A 95 2.49 4.66 -8.66
CA VAL A 95 2.40 3.43 -7.86
C VAL A 95 2.63 3.72 -6.37
N SER A 96 3.47 4.71 -6.03
CA SER A 96 3.75 5.06 -4.64
C SER A 96 2.58 5.80 -3.99
N PRO A 97 2.02 5.30 -2.86
CA PRO A 97 0.90 5.96 -2.18
C PRO A 97 1.16 7.41 -1.79
N ILE A 98 2.41 7.77 -1.47
CA ILE A 98 2.79 9.13 -1.07
C ILE A 98 2.49 10.18 -2.14
N ASN A 99 2.37 9.76 -3.40
CA ASN A 99 2.12 10.63 -4.55
C ASN A 99 0.63 10.90 -4.83
N HIS A 100 -0.27 10.49 -3.93
CA HIS A 100 -1.73 10.61 -4.09
C HIS A 100 -2.39 11.47 -3.01
N SER A 101 -3.56 12.03 -3.36
CA SER A 101 -4.43 12.67 -2.37
C SER A 101 -5.01 11.64 -1.40
N LEU A 102 -4.85 11.88 -0.10
CA LEU A 102 -5.57 11.16 0.95
C LEU A 102 -6.97 11.73 1.22
N ARG A 103 -7.28 12.90 0.65
CA ARG A 103 -8.61 13.53 0.68
C ARG A 103 -9.42 13.10 -0.53
#